data_AF-A0A847FBM6-F1
#
_entry.id   AF-A0A847FBM6-F1
#
_cell.length_a   1.000
_cell.length_b   1.000
_cell.length_c   1.000
_cell.angle_alpha   90.00
_cell.angle_beta   90.00
_cell.angle_gamma   90.00
#
_symmetry.space_group_name_H-M   'P 1'
#
loop_
_entity.id
_entity.type
_entity.pdbx_description
1 polymer ?
#
loop_
_entity_poly.entity_id
_entity_poly.type
_entity_poly.pdbx_seq_one_letter_code
_entity_poly.pdbx_strand_id
1 'polypeptide(L)'
;MGQGILIGKVFGISIRLHLSWFIIFGLVTWALASNYFPANYPNWSTGLAIGVSFATSLLFFSSVLFHELSHSLMAKKYGIPVSSITLFILGGVAEIAEEPRKPKEEFMVALAGPLSSVIIGLIFAVLWLVLPL
;
A
#
# COMPACT_ATOMS: atom_id res chain seq x y z
N MET A 1 -17.23 -2.57 -11.80
CA MET A 1 -16.30 -3.30 -10.93
C MET A 1 -16.27 -2.67 -9.53
N GLY A 2 -17.43 -2.54 -8.88
CA GLY A 2 -17.59 -1.79 -7.62
C GLY A 2 -17.73 -2.67 -6.37
N GLN A 3 -17.06 -3.83 -6.33
CA GLN A 3 -17.15 -4.72 -5.17
C GLN A 3 -16.03 -4.36 -4.18
N GLY A 4 -16.41 -3.90 -3.00
CA GLY A 4 -15.47 -3.58 -1.93
C GLY A 4 -16.10 -2.68 -0.88
N ILE A 5 -15.74 -2.92 0.37
CA ILE A 5 -16.20 -2.15 1.53
C ILE A 5 -15.52 -0.78 1.46
N LEU A 6 -16.31 0.29 1.44
CA LEU A 6 -15.79 1.66 1.53
C LEU A 6 -15.21 1.89 2.92
N ILE A 7 -13.93 2.22 3.01
CA ILE A 7 -13.25 2.48 4.28
C ILE A 7 -13.02 3.97 4.54
N GLY A 8 -13.06 4.80 3.49
CA GLY A 8 -12.89 6.24 3.65
C GLY A 8 -12.73 6.97 2.32
N LYS A 9 -12.47 8.27 2.41
CA LYS A 9 -12.24 9.13 1.25
C LYS A 9 -11.03 10.03 1.51
N VAL A 10 -10.06 10.01 0.60
CA VAL A 10 -8.80 10.76 0.73
C VAL A 10 -8.59 11.57 -0.54
N PHE A 11 -8.35 12.88 -0.42
CA PHE A 11 -8.26 13.82 -1.56
C PHE A 11 -9.39 13.70 -2.59
N GLY A 12 -10.59 13.36 -2.14
CA GLY A 12 -11.75 13.17 -3.01
C GLY A 12 -11.84 11.78 -3.68
N ILE A 13 -10.87 10.89 -3.48
CA ILE A 13 -10.80 9.53 -4.01
C ILE A 13 -11.35 8.56 -2.96
N SER A 14 -12.30 7.70 -3.36
CA SER A 14 -12.92 6.73 -2.45
C SER A 14 -12.00 5.53 -2.26
N ILE A 15 -11.63 5.19 -1.03
CA ILE A 15 -10.77 4.04 -0.73
C ILE A 15 -11.64 2.85 -0.33
N ARG A 16 -11.46 1.72 -1.03
CA ARG A 16 -12.27 0.50 -0.87
C ARG A 16 -11.38 -0.70 -0.62
N LEU A 17 -11.90 -1.67 0.12
CA LEU A 17 -11.28 -2.99 0.33
C LEU A 17 -12.14 -4.09 -0.27
N HIS A 18 -11.60 -4.83 -1.23
CA HIS A 18 -12.24 -6.05 -1.72
C HIS A 18 -12.13 -7.17 -0.67
N LEU A 19 -13.06 -8.13 -0.65
CA LEU A 19 -13.04 -9.21 0.36
C LEU A 19 -11.73 -10.03 0.31
N SER A 20 -11.16 -10.21 -0.88
CA SER A 20 -9.87 -10.89 -1.06
C SER A 20 -8.70 -10.18 -0.37
N TRP A 21 -8.82 -8.87 -0.06
CA TRP A 21 -7.81 -8.14 0.69
C TRP A 21 -7.64 -8.71 2.09
N PHE A 22 -8.73 -9.07 2.78
CA PHE A 22 -8.66 -9.67 4.11
C PHE A 22 -7.97 -11.04 4.10
N ILE A 23 -8.15 -11.80 3.02
CA ILE A 23 -7.48 -13.10 2.83
C ILE A 23 -5.97 -12.89 2.72
N ILE A 24 -5.51 -12.01 1.83
CA ILE A 24 -4.06 -11.78 1.66
C ILE A 24 -3.45 -11.12 2.90
N PHE A 25 -4.18 -10.22 3.56
CA PHE A 25 -3.75 -9.61 4.82
C PHE A 25 -3.53 -10.67 5.91
N GLY A 26 -4.48 -11.60 6.04
CA GLY A 26 -4.37 -12.73 6.96
C GLY A 26 -3.20 -13.64 6.61
N LEU A 27 -3.01 -13.97 5.33
CA LEU A 27 -1.91 -14.83 4.86
C LEU A 27 -0.54 -14.20 5.11
N VAL A 28 -0.35 -12.91 4.79
CA VAL A 28 0.91 -12.19 5.04
C VAL A 28 1.19 -12.13 6.54
N THR A 29 0.19 -11.77 7.34
CA THR A 29 0.32 -11.72 8.81
C THR A 29 0.67 -13.08 9.39
N TRP A 30 0.02 -14.15 8.92
CA TRP A 30 0.29 -15.50 9.37
C TRP A 30 1.68 -15.98 8.96
N ALA A 31 2.11 -15.74 7.72
CA ALA A 31 3.45 -16.10 7.25
C ALA A 31 4.56 -15.38 8.06
N LEU A 32 4.35 -14.11 8.40
CA LEU A 32 5.26 -13.36 9.26
C LEU A 32 5.29 -13.94 10.69
N ALA A 33 4.12 -14.21 11.27
CA ALA A 33 4.00 -14.65 12.65
C ALA A 33 4.44 -16.10 12.89
N SER A 34 4.28 -16.97 11.89
CA SER A 34 4.57 -18.41 12.00
C SER A 34 5.97 -18.77 11.50
N ASN A 35 6.55 -17.99 10.59
CA ASN A 35 7.79 -18.35 9.92
C ASN A 35 8.88 -17.29 10.08
N TYR A 36 8.63 -16.04 9.64
CA TYR A 36 9.68 -15.01 9.60
C TYR A 36 10.16 -14.57 10.99
N PHE A 37 9.25 -14.10 11.84
CA PHE A 37 9.64 -13.57 13.17
C PHE A 37 10.14 -14.65 14.13
N PRO A 38 9.52 -15.84 14.24
CA PRO A 38 10.07 -16.91 15.08
C PRO A 38 11.47 -17.37 14.65
N ALA A 39 11.77 -17.39 13.34
CA ALA A 39 13.08 -17.80 12.84
C ALA A 39 14.18 -16.75 13.09
N ASN A 40 13.85 -15.45 13.01
CA ASN A 40 14.82 -14.37 13.16
C ASN A 40 14.91 -13.83 14.60
N TYR A 41 13.85 -13.99 15.39
CA TYR A 41 13.73 -13.50 16.77
C TYR A 41 13.18 -14.60 17.69
N PRO A 42 13.92 -15.70 17.89
CA PRO A 42 13.44 -16.88 18.63
C PRO A 42 13.11 -16.60 20.11
N ASN A 43 13.64 -15.52 20.67
CA ASN A 43 13.42 -15.11 22.06
C ASN A 43 12.14 -14.28 22.25
N TRP A 44 11.44 -13.89 21.17
CA TRP A 44 10.20 -13.14 21.29
C TRP A 44 9.06 -14.02 21.77
N SER A 45 8.20 -13.46 22.62
CA SER A 45 6.95 -14.15 22.98
C SER A 45 6.04 -14.27 21.75
N THR A 46 5.22 -15.33 21.71
CA THR A 46 4.26 -15.54 20.63
C THR A 46 3.34 -14.34 20.42
N GLY A 47 2.90 -13.71 21.52
CA GLY A 47 2.06 -12.51 21.46
C GLY A 47 2.76 -11.32 20.81
N LEU A 48 4.05 -11.10 21.12
CA LEU A 48 4.84 -10.04 20.50
C LEU A 48 5.03 -10.30 19.00
N ALA A 49 5.39 -11.54 18.61
CA ALA A 49 5.57 -11.91 17.22
C ALA A 49 4.29 -11.72 16.39
N ILE A 50 3.13 -12.07 16.93
CA ILE A 50 1.82 -11.85 16.27
C ILE A 50 1.52 -10.35 16.15
N GLY A 51 1.72 -9.58 17.24
CA GLY A 51 1.46 -8.14 17.25
C GLY A 51 2.32 -7.39 16.24
N VAL A 52 3.62 -7.68 16.20
CA VAL A 52 4.55 -7.09 15.22
C VAL A 52 4.18 -7.53 13.80
N SER A 53 3.85 -8.80 13.57
CA SER A 53 3.40 -9.28 12.25
C SER A 53 2.18 -8.54 11.73
N PHE A 54 1.17 -8.33 12.58
CA PHE A 54 -0.02 -7.57 12.22
C PHE A 54 0.33 -6.13 11.88
N ALA A 55 1.17 -5.47 12.68
CA ALA A 55 1.63 -4.11 12.43
C ALA A 55 2.44 -4.02 11.12
N THR A 56 3.35 -4.96 10.86
CA THR A 56 4.13 -5.04 9.62
C THR A 56 3.23 -5.22 8.40
N SER A 57 2.26 -6.13 8.45
CA SER A 57 1.27 -6.30 7.37
C SER A 57 0.48 -5.01 7.12
N LEU A 58 0.04 -4.33 8.18
CA LEU A 58 -0.69 -3.08 8.05
C LEU A 58 0.15 -1.99 7.38
N LEU A 59 1.41 -1.81 7.82
CA LEU A 59 2.35 -0.88 7.20
C LEU A 59 2.63 -1.21 5.74
N PHE A 60 2.79 -2.51 5.41
CA PHE A 60 2.98 -2.98 4.05
C PHE A 60 1.80 -2.56 3.15
N PHE A 61 0.57 -2.88 3.53
CA PHE A 61 -0.61 -2.49 2.74
C PHE A 61 -0.87 -0.98 2.73
N SER A 62 -0.52 -0.26 3.80
CA SER A 62 -0.52 1.21 3.79
C SER A 62 0.47 1.77 2.76
N SER A 63 1.64 1.15 2.59
CA SER A 63 2.60 1.56 1.55
C SER A 63 2.07 1.31 0.14
N VAL A 64 1.37 0.19 -0.09
CA VAL A 64 0.71 -0.11 -1.37
C VAL A 64 -0.41 0.89 -1.64
N LEU A 65 -1.21 1.23 -0.64
CA LEU A 65 -2.23 2.27 -0.79
C LEU A 65 -1.61 3.62 -1.15
N PHE A 66 -0.50 3.99 -0.52
CA PHE A 66 0.21 5.23 -0.81
C PHE A 66 0.82 5.25 -2.23
N HIS A 67 1.30 4.10 -2.71
CA HIS A 67 1.76 3.91 -4.09
C HIS A 67 0.64 4.24 -5.09
N GLU A 68 -0.53 3.61 -4.94
CA GLU A 68 -1.69 3.85 -5.81
C GLU A 68 -2.23 5.28 -5.69
N LEU A 69 -2.21 5.83 -4.47
CA LEU A 69 -2.62 7.21 -4.24
C LEU A 69 -1.68 8.19 -4.96
N SER A 70 -0.38 7.89 -5.05
CA SER A 70 0.60 8.73 -5.74
C SER A 70 0.35 8.79 -7.25
N HIS A 71 0.06 7.64 -7.89
CA HIS A 71 -0.42 7.60 -9.27
C HIS A 71 -1.67 8.45 -9.44
N SER A 72 -2.65 8.25 -8.57
CA SER A 72 -3.95 8.92 -8.64
C SER A 72 -3.85 10.44 -8.47
N LEU A 73 -3.01 10.90 -7.53
CA LEU A 73 -2.78 12.33 -7.31
C LEU A 73 -2.04 12.97 -8.48
N MET A 74 -1.09 12.28 -9.10
CA MET A 74 -0.43 12.77 -10.30
C MET A 74 -1.40 12.85 -11.48
N ALA A 75 -2.27 11.86 -11.67
CA ALA A 75 -3.31 11.90 -12.70
C ALA A 75 -4.25 13.10 -12.50
N LYS A 76 -4.72 13.31 -11.26
CA LYS A 76 -5.54 14.49 -10.90
C LYS A 76 -4.84 15.82 -11.16
N LYS A 77 -3.52 15.90 -10.98
CA LYS A 77 -2.74 17.11 -11.29
C LYS A 77 -2.79 17.48 -12.78
N TYR A 78 -2.93 16.49 -13.66
CA TYR A 78 -3.13 16.69 -15.10
C TYR A 78 -4.62 16.84 -15.49
N GLY A 79 -5.52 16.99 -14.52
CA GLY A 79 -6.96 17.16 -14.76
C GLY A 79 -7.69 15.86 -15.08
N ILE A 80 -7.06 14.69 -14.90
CA ILE A 80 -7.67 13.39 -15.16
C ILE A 80 -8.49 12.98 -13.93
N PRO A 81 -9.81 12.73 -14.06
CA PRO A 81 -10.64 12.33 -12.94
C PRO A 81 -10.28 10.93 -12.41
N VAL A 82 -10.22 10.80 -11.08
CA VAL A 82 -10.03 9.51 -10.39
C VAL A 82 -11.12 9.35 -9.33
N SER A 83 -11.93 8.30 -9.42
CA SER A 83 -13.12 8.08 -8.59
C SER A 83 -12.83 7.28 -7.33
N SER A 84 -12.05 6.20 -7.45
CA SER A 84 -11.82 5.26 -6.36
C SER A 84 -10.49 4.50 -6.49
N ILE A 85 -10.00 3.98 -5.36
CA ILE A 85 -8.91 3.00 -5.28
C ILE A 85 -9.47 1.79 -4.53
N THR A 86 -9.35 0.61 -5.11
CA THR A 86 -9.76 -0.65 -4.48
C THR A 86 -8.55 -1.53 -4.23
N LEU A 87 -8.28 -1.86 -2.97
CA LEU A 87 -7.25 -2.84 -2.60
C LEU A 87 -7.82 -4.26 -2.68
N PHE A 88 -7.02 -5.18 -3.21
CA PHE A 88 -7.36 -6.59 -3.41
C PHE A 88 -6.10 -7.46 -3.29
N ILE A 89 -6.19 -8.73 -3.68
CA ILE A 89 -5.12 -9.72 -3.43
C ILE A 89 -3.79 -9.42 -4.15
N LEU A 90 -3.81 -8.77 -5.32
CA LEU A 90 -2.59 -8.47 -6.08
C LEU A 90 -2.05 -7.04 -5.87
N GLY A 91 -2.68 -6.23 -5.01
CA GLY A 91 -2.30 -4.83 -4.80
C GLY A 91 -3.51 -3.91 -4.73
N GLY A 92 -3.47 -2.77 -5.43
CA GLY A 92 -4.60 -1.88 -5.59
C GLY A 92 -4.86 -1.55 -7.06
N VAL A 93 -6.10 -1.20 -7.39
CA VAL A 93 -6.45 -0.63 -8.70
C VAL A 93 -7.11 0.72 -8.46
N ALA A 94 -6.57 1.76 -9.12
CA ALA A 94 -7.21 3.06 -9.21
C ALA A 94 -8.16 3.09 -10.41
N GLU A 95 -9.40 3.53 -10.20
CA GLU A 95 -10.35 3.83 -11.27
C GLU A 95 -10.07 5.23 -11.84
N ILE A 96 -9.28 5.26 -12.91
CA ILE A 96 -8.94 6.47 -13.67
C ILE A 96 -9.90 6.57 -14.87
N ALA A 97 -10.59 7.71 -15.00
CA ALA A 97 -11.68 7.85 -15.97
C ALA A 97 -11.22 7.92 -17.43
N GLU A 98 -10.03 8.47 -17.67
CA GLU A 98 -9.47 8.68 -19.02
C GLU A 98 -7.96 8.41 -19.00
N GLU A 99 -7.41 7.96 -20.12
CA GLU A 99 -5.96 7.86 -20.28
C GLU A 99 -5.32 9.25 -20.48
N PRO A 100 -4.07 9.46 -20.03
CA PRO A 100 -3.34 10.70 -20.27
C PRO A 100 -3.19 11.01 -21.76
N ARG A 101 -3.37 12.29 -22.15
CA ARG A 101 -3.39 12.67 -23.57
C ARG A 101 -2.00 12.85 -24.18
N LYS A 102 -0.98 13.03 -23.33
CA LYS A 102 0.41 13.24 -23.75
C LYS A 102 1.32 12.17 -23.15
N PRO A 103 2.32 11.66 -23.91
CA PRO A 103 3.27 10.67 -23.39
C PRO A 103 4.01 11.11 -22.12
N LYS A 104 4.30 12.42 -21.99
CA LYS A 104 4.93 12.96 -20.79
C LYS A 104 4.03 12.86 -19.55
N GLU A 105 2.73 13.05 -19.70
CA GLU A 105 1.77 12.98 -18.60
C GLU A 105 1.65 11.52 -18.14
N GLU A 106 1.52 10.60 -19.09
CA GLU A 106 1.52 9.15 -18.83
C GLU A 106 2.79 8.70 -18.09
N PHE A 107 3.96 9.10 -18.58
CA PHE A 107 5.23 8.79 -17.92
C PHE A 107 5.29 9.32 -16.49
N MET A 108 4.86 10.56 -16.26
CA MET A 108 4.89 11.16 -14.91
C MET A 108 3.90 10.49 -13.97
N VAL A 109 2.71 10.12 -14.45
CA VAL A 109 1.72 9.37 -13.68
C VAL A 109 2.27 7.99 -13.34
N ALA A 110 2.79 7.23 -14.32
CA ALA A 110 3.37 5.91 -14.11
C ALA A 110 4.61 5.92 -13.20
N LEU A 111 5.36 7.03 -13.15
CA LEU A 111 6.52 7.15 -12.28
C LEU A 111 6.16 7.53 -10.83
N ALA A 112 4.99 8.13 -10.61
CA ALA A 112 4.61 8.68 -9.30
C ALA A 112 4.53 7.62 -8.19
N GLY A 113 3.92 6.45 -8.45
CA GLY A 113 3.87 5.33 -7.50
C GLY A 113 5.26 4.77 -7.16
N PRO A 114 6.06 4.34 -8.15
CA PRO A 114 7.42 3.84 -7.91
C PRO A 114 8.30 4.81 -7.13
N LEU A 115 8.29 6.11 -7.48
CA LEU A 115 9.05 7.11 -6.73
C LEU A 115 8.57 7.25 -5.29
N SER A 116 7.26 7.19 -5.05
CA SER A 116 6.72 7.30 -3.70
C SER A 116 7.11 6.10 -2.83
N SER A 117 7.12 4.89 -3.39
CA SER A 117 7.63 3.69 -2.72
C SER A 117 9.13 3.78 -2.42
N VAL A 118 9.94 4.29 -3.36
CA VAL A 118 11.37 4.51 -3.13
C VAL A 118 11.59 5.53 -2.00
N ILE A 119 10.84 6.64 -2.00
CA ILE A 119 10.94 7.65 -0.94
C ILE A 119 10.58 7.05 0.42
N ILE A 120 9.48 6.29 0.52
CA ILE A 120 9.10 5.59 1.74
C ILE A 120 10.21 4.63 2.19
N GLY A 121 10.77 3.84 1.26
CA GLY A 121 11.86 2.91 1.53
C GLY A 121 13.11 3.62 2.06
N LEU A 122 13.49 4.74 1.46
CA LEU A 122 14.63 5.56 1.92
C LEU A 122 14.38 6.15 3.31
N ILE A 123 13.16 6.65 3.59
CA ILE A 123 12.80 7.15 4.91
C ILE A 123 12.95 6.05 5.96
N PHE A 124 12.39 4.87 5.72
CA PHE A 124 12.50 3.76 6.66
C PHE A 124 13.93 3.20 6.77
N ALA A 125 14.72 3.23 5.69
CA ALA A 125 16.13 2.86 5.73
C ALA A 125 16.95 3.83 6.59
N VAL A 126 16.74 5.14 6.46
CA VAL A 126 17.39 6.14 7.31
C VAL A 126 16.94 6.00 8.75
N LEU A 127 15.64 5.82 9.00
CA LEU A 127 15.12 5.57 10.35
C LEU A 127 15.76 4.33 10.98
N TRP A 128 15.90 3.24 10.22
CA TRP A 128 16.57 2.02 10.67
C TRP A 128 18.04 2.26 11.05
N LEU A 129 18.76 3.09 10.30
CA LEU A 129 20.17 3.39 10.58
C LEU A 129 20.37 4.31 11.79
N VAL A 130 19.39 5.18 12.07
CA VAL A 130 19.49 6.20 13.12
C VAL A 130 18.88 5.74 14.45
N LEU A 131 17.85 4.89 14.40
CA LEU A 131 17.24 4.33 15.60
C LEU A 131 18.12 3.20 16.16
N PRO A 132 18.61 3.29 17.40
CA PRO A 132 19.26 2.17 18.06
C PRO A 132 18.15 1.18 18.46
N LEU A 133 17.98 0.11 17.67
CA LEU A 133 17.13 -1.03 18.00
C LEU A 133 17.96 -2.14 18.66
#